data_AF-A0A849W9W7-F1
#
_entry.id   AF-A0A849W9W7-F1
#
_cell.length_a   1.000
_cell.length_b   1.000
_cell.length_c   1.000
_cell.angle_alpha   90.00
_cell.angle_beta   90.00
_cell.angle_gamma   90.00
#
_symmetry.space_group_name_H-M   'P 1'
#
loop_
_entity.id
_entity.type
_entity.pdbx_description
1 polymer ?
#
loop_
_entity_poly.entity_id
_entity_poly.type
_entity_poly.pdbx_seq_one_letter_code
_entity_poly.pdbx_strand_id
1 'polypeptide(L)'
;MSNVERIMEGLKELGLTGEELKESVQIIIQLQKELADSILELKKKNLPSSLAIANQPQAVQLIDMITDNIVEEQGLLHRAMNGEDIYDSLAIIKAKIESLIAGETSQARTISHITQRMKQVKRDETP
;
A
#
# COMPACT_ATOMS: atom_id res chain seq x y z
N MET A 1 17.60 11.76 5.06
CA MET A 1 16.49 11.63 4.11
C MET A 1 15.24 12.15 4.79
N SER A 2 14.59 13.16 4.22
CA SER A 2 13.35 13.75 4.75
C SER A 2 12.17 12.78 4.59
N ASN A 3 11.11 12.96 5.37
CA ASN A 3 9.90 12.13 5.23
C ASN A 3 9.27 12.26 3.83
N VAL A 4 9.34 13.47 3.24
CA VAL A 4 8.87 13.72 1.87
C VAL A 4 9.69 12.91 0.86
N GLU A 5 11.02 12.92 0.98
CA GLU A 5 11.91 12.12 0.12
C GLU A 5 11.60 10.62 0.25
N ARG A 6 11.38 10.13 1.48
CA ARG A 6 11.03 8.72 1.70
C ARG A 6 9.71 8.32 1.02
N ILE A 7 8.68 9.16 1.12
CA ILE A 7 7.38 8.92 0.48
C ILE A 7 7.52 8.96 -1.04
N MET A 8 8.23 9.96 -1.55
CA MET A 8 8.47 10.14 -2.98
C MET A 8 9.20 8.95 -3.58
N GLU A 9 10.29 8.48 -2.96
CA GLU A 9 11.01 7.29 -3.42
C GLU A 9 10.13 6.04 -3.33
N GLY A 10 9.36 5.88 -2.25
CA GLY A 10 8.44 4.74 -2.10
C GLY A 10 7.38 4.64 -3.19
N LEU A 11 6.87 5.79 -3.67
CA LEU A 11 5.90 5.86 -4.77
C LEU A 11 6.57 5.70 -6.15
N LYS A 12 7.78 6.24 -6.36
CA LYS A 12 8.56 5.99 -7.58
C LYS A 12 8.90 4.51 -7.75
N GLU A 13 9.21 3.81 -6.66
CA GLU A 13 9.42 2.35 -6.68
C GLU A 13 8.15 1.57 -7.06
N LEU A 14 6.97 2.18 -6.92
CA LEU A 14 5.71 1.66 -7.41
C LEU A 14 5.41 2.14 -8.85
N GLY A 15 6.37 2.73 -9.55
CA GLY A 15 6.23 3.14 -10.95
C GLY A 15 5.51 4.47 -11.16
N LEU A 16 5.10 5.17 -10.10
CA LEU A 16 4.33 6.40 -10.23
C LEU A 16 5.25 7.60 -10.52
N THR A 17 4.90 8.40 -11.54
CA THR A 17 5.74 9.51 -12.03
C THR A 17 4.94 10.81 -12.19
N GLY A 18 5.54 11.86 -12.77
CA GLY A 18 4.79 13.03 -13.22
C GLY A 18 4.08 13.87 -12.13
N GLU A 19 2.85 14.28 -12.44
CA GLU A 19 1.98 15.11 -11.61
C GLU A 19 1.29 14.27 -10.54
N GLU A 20 0.86 13.07 -10.92
CA GLU A 20 0.27 12.04 -10.10
C GLU A 20 1.17 11.72 -8.90
N LEU A 21 2.51 11.71 -9.10
CA LEU A 21 3.49 11.52 -8.03
C LEU A 21 3.44 12.63 -7.00
N LYS A 22 3.37 13.89 -7.46
CA LYS A 22 3.33 15.04 -6.56
C LYS A 22 2.02 15.04 -5.77
N GLU A 23 0.91 14.79 -6.43
CA GLU A 23 -0.41 14.72 -5.79
C GLU A 23 -0.47 13.59 -4.76
N SER A 24 -0.04 12.38 -5.13
CA SER A 24 -0.02 11.22 -4.24
C SER A 24 0.90 11.43 -3.03
N VAL A 25 2.05 12.08 -3.20
CA VAL A 25 2.92 12.48 -2.08
C VAL A 25 2.18 13.43 -1.13
N GLN A 26 1.49 14.45 -1.66
CA GLN A 26 0.75 15.40 -0.83
C GLN A 26 -0.40 14.72 -0.08
N ILE A 27 -1.14 13.82 -0.73
CA ILE A 27 -2.22 13.05 -0.11
C ILE A 27 -1.68 12.20 1.04
N ILE A 28 -0.59 11.47 0.84
CA ILE A 28 0.01 10.64 1.89
C ILE A 28 0.47 11.49 3.08
N ILE A 29 1.09 12.65 2.83
CA ILE A 29 1.52 13.57 3.90
C ILE A 29 0.30 14.10 4.67
N GLN A 30 -0.79 14.41 3.96
CA GLN A 30 -2.02 14.88 4.59
C GLN A 30 -2.64 13.78 5.46
N LEU A 31 -2.76 12.56 4.94
CA LEU A 31 -3.26 11.40 5.69
C LEU A 31 -2.41 11.08 6.92
N GLN A 32 -1.08 11.19 6.81
CA GLN A 32 -0.18 11.03 7.96
C GLN A 32 -0.50 12.02 9.09
N LYS A 33 -0.83 13.27 8.76
CA LYS A 33 -1.18 14.29 9.75
C LYS A 33 -2.55 14.01 10.36
N GLU A 34 -3.54 13.67 9.54
CA GLU A 34 -4.90 13.38 10.00
C GLU A 34 -4.97 12.14 10.90
N LEU A 35 -4.18 11.11 10.58
CA LEU A 35 -4.17 9.86 11.30
C LEU A 35 -3.19 9.82 12.48
N ALA A 36 -2.40 10.88 12.71
CA ALA A 36 -1.30 10.89 13.66
C ALA A 36 -1.74 10.50 15.08
N ASP A 37 -2.81 11.12 15.57
CA ASP A 37 -3.33 10.88 16.92
C ASP A 37 -3.91 9.47 17.05
N SER A 38 -4.71 9.02 16.07
CA SER A 38 -5.28 7.67 16.01
C SER A 38 -4.18 6.59 16.01
N ILE A 39 -3.12 6.78 15.21
CA ILE A 39 -1.97 5.87 15.16
C ILE A 39 -1.25 5.84 16.52
N LEU A 40 -1.06 7.01 17.15
CA LEU A 40 -0.40 7.11 18.43
C LEU A 40 -1.21 6.44 19.56
N GLU A 41 -2.53 6.56 19.54
CA GLU A 41 -3.42 5.84 20.47
C GLU A 41 -3.38 4.32 20.29
N LEU A 42 -3.37 3.84 19.04
CA LEU A 42 -3.28 2.42 18.73
C LEU A 42 -1.93 1.84 19.19
N LYS A 43 -0.83 2.56 18.97
CA LYS A 43 0.51 2.18 19.44
C LYS A 43 0.57 2.03 20.96
N LYS A 44 -0.04 2.95 21.72
CA LYS A 44 -0.14 2.84 23.19
C LYS A 44 -0.86 1.57 23.65
N LYS A 45 -1.77 1.06 22.81
CA LYS A 45 -2.55 -0.17 23.04
C LYS A 45 -1.89 -1.42 22.44
N ASN A 46 -0.68 -1.31 21.88
CA ASN A 46 -0.01 -2.37 21.10
C ASN A 46 -0.87 -2.92 19.95
N LEU A 47 -1.71 -2.09 19.34
CA LEU A 47 -2.55 -2.44 18.21
C LEU A 47 -1.90 -2.01 16.88
N PRO A 48 -2.22 -2.70 15.76
CA PRO A 48 -1.70 -2.33 14.44
C PRO A 48 -2.12 -0.92 13.99
N SER A 49 -1.16 -0.13 13.51
CA SER A 49 -1.40 1.24 13.01
C SER A 49 -2.31 1.27 11.77
N SER A 50 -2.38 0.17 11.01
CA SER A 50 -3.31 0.01 9.87
C SER A 50 -4.79 0.11 10.28
N LEU A 51 -5.13 -0.13 11.55
CA LEU A 51 -6.50 0.06 12.05
C LEU A 51 -6.93 1.53 12.03
N ALA A 52 -5.99 2.48 12.10
CA ALA A 52 -6.31 3.90 11.97
C ALA A 52 -6.91 4.20 10.58
N ILE A 53 -6.31 3.60 9.55
CA ILE A 53 -6.76 3.73 8.16
C ILE A 53 -8.13 3.08 7.98
N ALA A 54 -8.30 1.85 8.46
CA ALA A 54 -9.56 1.11 8.32
C ALA A 54 -10.76 1.81 9.00
N ASN A 55 -10.50 2.60 10.04
CA ASN A 55 -11.53 3.34 10.78
C ASN A 55 -11.84 4.71 10.16
N GLN A 56 -11.15 5.14 9.10
CA GLN A 56 -11.41 6.40 8.40
C GLN A 56 -11.77 6.12 6.93
N PRO A 57 -13.07 6.11 6.56
CA PRO A 57 -13.52 5.79 5.21
C PRO A 57 -12.86 6.64 4.10
N GLN A 58 -12.61 7.92 4.40
CA GLN A 58 -11.93 8.83 3.47
C GLN A 58 -10.47 8.41 3.21
N ALA A 59 -9.77 7.89 4.21
CA ALA A 59 -8.41 7.39 4.03
C ALA A 59 -8.39 6.15 3.12
N VAL A 60 -9.35 5.25 3.28
CA VAL A 60 -9.51 4.08 2.41
C VAL A 60 -9.75 4.51 0.96
N GLN A 61 -10.65 5.45 0.72
CA GLN A 61 -10.94 5.96 -0.63
C GLN A 61 -9.71 6.60 -1.29
N LEU A 62 -8.94 7.38 -0.53
CA LEU A 62 -7.72 8.01 -1.05
C LEU A 62 -6.61 6.99 -1.35
N ILE A 63 -6.52 5.90 -0.57
CA ILE A 63 -5.61 4.78 -0.85
C ILE A 63 -6.01 4.06 -2.14
N ASP A 64 -7.31 3.79 -2.31
CA ASP A 64 -7.81 3.12 -3.50
C ASP A 64 -7.54 3.99 -4.74
N MET A 65 -7.75 5.31 -4.65
CA MET A 65 -7.42 6.25 -5.73
C MET A 65 -5.91 6.24 -6.09
N ILE A 66 -5.01 6.28 -5.11
CA ILE A 66 -3.56 6.18 -5.37
C ILE A 66 -3.23 4.81 -5.99
N THR A 67 -3.87 3.74 -5.52
CA THR A 67 -3.69 2.39 -6.07
C THR A 67 -4.10 2.33 -7.53
N ASP A 68 -5.24 2.92 -7.89
CA ASP A 68 -5.75 2.95 -9.26
C ASP A 68 -4.79 3.69 -10.19
N ASN A 69 -4.26 4.85 -9.77
CA ASN A 69 -3.25 5.60 -10.53
C ASN A 69 -1.99 4.75 -10.79
N ILE A 70 -1.54 3.99 -9.78
CA ILE A 70 -0.39 3.08 -9.93
C ILE A 70 -0.72 1.94 -10.90
N VAL A 71 -1.91 1.36 -10.79
CA VAL A 71 -2.38 0.26 -11.63
C VAL A 71 -2.46 0.68 -13.09
N GLU A 72 -2.92 1.90 -13.36
CA GLU A 72 -2.98 2.49 -14.68
C GLU A 72 -1.57 2.72 -15.24
N GLU A 73 -0.70 3.40 -14.49
CA GLU A 73 0.68 3.71 -14.91
C GLU A 73 1.52 2.44 -15.18
N GLN A 74 1.30 1.37 -14.39
CA GLN A 74 1.97 0.07 -14.60
C GLN A 74 1.32 -0.79 -15.69
N GLY A 75 0.20 -0.37 -16.28
CA GLY A 75 -0.56 -1.16 -17.25
C GLY A 75 -1.11 -2.48 -16.68
N LEU A 76 -1.31 -2.56 -15.36
CA LEU A 76 -1.77 -3.79 -14.69
C LEU A 76 -3.18 -4.18 -15.14
N LEU A 77 -4.06 -3.21 -15.41
CA LEU A 77 -5.39 -3.49 -15.94
C LEU A 77 -5.31 -4.18 -17.31
N HIS A 78 -4.42 -3.73 -18.20
CA HIS A 78 -4.23 -4.34 -19.51
C HIS A 78 -3.71 -5.79 -19.39
N ARG A 79 -2.76 -6.03 -18.47
CA ARG A 79 -2.24 -7.37 -18.16
C ARG A 79 -3.35 -8.29 -17.65
N ALA A 80 -4.20 -7.80 -16.75
CA ALA A 80 -5.35 -8.55 -16.27
C ALA A 80 -6.35 -8.88 -17.39
N MET A 81 -6.61 -7.94 -18.30
CA MET A 81 -7.45 -8.17 -19.48
C MET A 81 -6.87 -9.25 -20.42
N ASN A 82 -5.55 -9.41 -20.45
CA ASN A 82 -4.87 -10.45 -21.20
C ASN A 82 -4.78 -11.80 -20.45
N GLY A 83 -5.42 -11.91 -19.28
CA GLY A 83 -5.50 -13.13 -18.48
C GLY A 83 -4.37 -13.30 -17.46
N GLU A 84 -3.54 -12.28 -17.21
CA GLU A 84 -2.53 -12.34 -16.14
C GLU A 84 -3.16 -12.17 -14.76
N ASP A 85 -2.66 -12.92 -13.78
CA ASP A 85 -3.01 -12.73 -12.37
C ASP A 85 -2.28 -11.51 -11.80
N ILE A 86 -3.07 -10.50 -11.38
CA ILE A 86 -2.56 -9.26 -10.79
C ILE A 86 -2.85 -9.11 -9.30
N TYR A 87 -3.49 -10.10 -8.65
CA TYR A 87 -3.92 -9.97 -7.25
C TYR A 87 -2.74 -9.74 -6.29
N ASP A 88 -1.63 -10.45 -6.51
CA ASP A 88 -0.39 -10.26 -5.75
C ASP A 88 0.15 -8.83 -5.92
N SER A 89 0.16 -8.31 -7.14
CA SER A 89 0.64 -6.95 -7.45
C SER A 89 -0.22 -5.90 -6.76
N LEU A 90 -1.55 -6.03 -6.84
CA LEU A 90 -2.49 -5.13 -6.18
C LEU A 90 -2.30 -5.11 -4.66
N ALA A 91 -2.16 -6.29 -4.05
CA ALA A 91 -1.94 -6.42 -2.62
C ALA A 91 -0.63 -5.76 -2.18
N ILE A 92 0.44 -5.90 -2.97
CA ILE A 92 1.74 -5.27 -2.70
C ILE A 92 1.64 -3.74 -2.79
N ILE A 93 0.97 -3.22 -3.83
CA ILE A 93 0.78 -1.78 -4.02
C ILE A 93 0.04 -1.19 -2.82
N LYS A 94 -1.13 -1.75 -2.49
CA LYS A 94 -1.97 -1.27 -1.39
C LYS A 94 -1.24 -1.32 -0.04
N ALA A 95 -0.57 -2.43 0.26
CA ALA A 95 0.19 -2.58 1.49
C ALA A 95 1.34 -1.57 1.61
N LYS A 96 1.98 -1.22 0.48
CA LYS A 96 3.06 -0.23 0.48
C LYS A 96 2.53 1.19 0.64
N ILE A 97 1.39 1.54 0.06
CA ILE A 97 0.74 2.84 0.32
C ILE A 97 0.35 2.94 1.80
N GLU A 98 -0.30 1.92 2.34
CA GLU A 98 -0.66 1.86 3.77
C GLU A 98 0.57 1.99 4.68
N SER A 99 1.71 1.38 4.29
CA SER A 99 3.00 1.55 4.95
C SER A 99 3.45 3.00 5.00
N LEU A 100 3.38 3.67 3.84
CA LEU A 100 3.80 5.05 3.72
C LEU A 100 2.94 5.93 4.63
N ILE A 101 1.62 5.71 4.65
CA ILE A 101 0.66 6.46 5.49
C ILE A 101 0.84 6.17 6.99
N ALA A 102 0.94 4.90 7.39
CA ALA A 102 1.05 4.55 8.81
C ALA A 102 2.40 4.95 9.44
N GLY A 103 3.39 5.35 8.62
CA GLY A 103 4.73 5.70 9.08
C GLY A 103 5.51 4.51 9.62
N GLU A 104 5.05 3.29 9.32
CA GLU A 104 5.71 2.04 9.65
C GLU A 104 6.12 1.37 8.33
N THR A 105 7.10 0.47 8.36
CA THR A 105 7.04 -0.63 7.40
C THR A 105 5.79 -1.41 7.74
N SER A 106 4.66 -1.10 7.08
CA SER A 106 3.52 -2.00 7.02
C SER A 106 4.10 -3.37 6.79
N GLN A 107 3.53 -4.36 7.45
CA GLN A 107 3.94 -5.74 7.28
C GLN A 107 3.58 -6.23 5.86
N ALA A 108 4.13 -5.60 4.82
CA ALA A 108 4.42 -6.23 3.55
C ALA A 108 5.18 -7.55 3.77
N ARG A 109 5.88 -7.71 4.91
CA ARG A 109 6.36 -9.02 5.40
C ARG A 109 5.24 -10.00 5.70
N THR A 110 4.10 -9.60 6.29
CA THR A 110 2.98 -10.50 6.58
C THR A 110 2.28 -10.92 5.29
N ILE A 111 2.06 -10.02 4.33
CA ILE A 111 1.51 -10.42 3.02
C ILE A 111 2.54 -11.24 2.23
N SER A 112 3.81 -10.86 2.16
CA SER A 112 4.84 -11.66 1.47
C SER A 112 5.06 -13.04 2.10
N HIS A 113 5.02 -13.16 3.44
CA HIS A 113 5.09 -14.47 4.13
C HIS A 113 3.83 -15.30 3.89
N ILE A 114 2.64 -14.68 3.92
CA ILE A 114 1.38 -15.39 3.67
C ILE A 114 1.31 -15.84 2.22
N THR A 115 1.66 -14.97 1.26
CA THR A 115 1.74 -15.30 -0.17
C THR A 115 2.82 -16.35 -0.46
N GLN A 116 3.99 -16.29 0.21
CA GLN A 116 5.00 -17.36 0.11
C GLN A 116 4.49 -18.69 0.67
N ARG A 117 3.81 -18.69 1.83
CA ARG A 117 3.20 -19.91 2.39
C ARG A 117 2.07 -20.44 1.51
N MET A 118 1.23 -19.60 0.94
CA MET A 118 0.17 -20.01 0.02
C MET A 118 0.74 -20.61 -1.28
N LYS A 119 1.84 -20.04 -1.82
CA LYS A 119 2.57 -20.61 -2.96
C LYS A 119 3.23 -21.96 -2.63
N GLN A 120 3.66 -22.18 -1.39
CA GLN A 120 4.18 -23.48 -0.94
C GLN A 120 3.06 -24.52 -0.82
N VAL A 121 1.93 -24.19 -0.20
CA VAL A 121 0.79 -25.11 -0.04
C VAL A 121 0.21 -25.52 -1.41
N LYS A 122 0.07 -24.59 -2.36
CA LYS A 122 -0.40 -24.92 -3.72
C LYS A 122 0.55 -25.83 -4.50
N ARG A 123 1.86 -25.87 -4.17
CA ARG A 123 2.81 -26.82 -4.77
C ARG A 123 2.69 -28.21 -4.18
N ASP A 124 2.36 -28.30 -2.90
CA ASP A 124 2.21 -29.59 -2.19
C ASP A 124 0.86 -30.27 -2.50
N GLU A 125 -0.12 -29.54 -3.03
CA GLU A 125 -1.44 -30.07 -3.45
C GLU A 125 -1.49 -30.53 -4.92
N THR A 126 -0.36 -30.55 -5.63
CA THR A 126 -0.30 -31.11 -7.00
C THR A 126 0.32 -32.51 -6.95
N PRO A 127 -0.46 -33.59 -7.10
CA PRO A 127 0.08 -34.94 -7.27
C PRO A 127 0.79 -35.14 -8.62
#